data_AF-A0A954QR76-F1
#
_entry.id   AF-A0A954QR76-F1
#
_cell.length_a   1.000
_cell.length_b   1.000
_cell.length_c   1.000
_cell.angle_alpha   90.00
_cell.angle_beta   90.00
_cell.angle_gamma   90.00
#
_symmetry.space_group_name_H-M   'P 1'
#
loop_
_entity.id
_entity.type
_entity.pdbx_description
1 polymer ?
#
loop_
_entity_poly.entity_id
_entity_poly.type
_entity_poly.pdbx_seq_one_letter_code
_entity_poly.pdbx_strand_id
1 'polypeptide(L)'
;CLYERSEKGEELQLNPPRRVFLDESGQPLQLNARKAGGSGRRKLTVVDWDGDGKHDIIVNGANADWYRQLGKHEQGWTFAPPEPLAKTILSSHTTSPTTVDWNRNGVPDLLVGAEDGHLYYLAR
;
A
#
# COMPACT_ATOMS: atom_id res chain seq x y z
N CYS A 1 7.85 -5.64 8.84
CA CYS A 1 8.47 -5.00 10.01
C CYS A 1 9.44 -3.93 9.52
N LEU A 2 9.59 -2.84 10.26
CA LEU A 2 10.62 -1.83 10.05
C LEU A 2 11.89 -2.26 10.77
N TYR A 3 13.01 -2.20 10.06
CA TYR A 3 14.35 -2.37 10.59
C TYR A 3 15.08 -1.04 10.48
N GLU A 4 15.07 -0.26 11.56
CA GLU A 4 15.72 1.04 11.60
C GLU A 4 17.24 0.85 11.65
N ARG A 5 17.98 1.66 10.90
CA ARG A 5 19.44 1.72 11.00
C ARG A 5 19.81 2.77 12.03
N SER A 6 20.84 2.51 12.82
CA SER A 6 21.46 3.51 13.69
C SER A 6 22.97 3.48 13.54
N GLU A 7 23.61 4.59 13.87
CA GLU A 7 25.07 4.72 13.87
C GLU A 7 25.60 4.54 15.28
N LYS A 8 26.71 3.80 15.41
CA LYS A 8 27.44 3.62 16.67
C LYS A 8 28.93 3.81 16.39
N GLY A 9 29.38 5.06 16.51
CA GLY A 9 30.70 5.45 16.04
C GLY A 9 30.72 5.45 14.50
N GLU A 10 31.67 4.75 13.89
CA GLU A 10 31.78 4.60 12.43
C GLU A 10 30.99 3.40 11.88
N GLU A 11 30.38 2.59 12.75
CA GLU A 11 29.62 1.41 12.35
C GLU A 11 28.13 1.71 12.18
N LEU A 12 27.56 1.21 11.09
CA LEU A 12 26.13 1.24 10.82
C LEU A 12 25.50 -0.09 11.27
N GLN A 13 24.64 -0.03 12.29
CA GLN A 13 23.97 -1.20 12.86
C GLN A 13 22.48 -1.21 12.50
N LEU A 14 21.90 -2.41 12.47
CA LEU A 14 20.47 -2.64 12.25
C LEU A 14 19.77 -2.90 13.59
N ASN A 15 18.77 -2.11 13.92
CA ASN A 15 18.00 -2.25 15.15
C ASN A 15 17.04 -3.45 15.08
N PRO A 16 16.60 -3.99 16.23
CA PRO A 16 15.57 -5.01 16.28
C PRO A 16 14.30 -4.61 15.51
N PRO A 17 13.62 -5.57 14.85
CA PRO A 17 12.45 -5.27 14.04
C PRO A 17 11.29 -4.76 14.88
N ARG A 18 10.57 -3.79 14.33
CA ARG A 18 9.30 -3.29 14.88
C ARG A 18 8.16 -3.45 13.88
N ARG A 19 6.98 -3.82 14.35
CA ARG A 19 5.75 -3.80 13.53
C ARG A 19 5.13 -2.42 13.68
N VAL A 20 5.32 -1.58 12.68
CA VAL A 20 4.96 -0.15 12.71
C VAL A 20 3.85 0.21 11.74
N PHE A 21 3.34 -0.74 10.94
CA PHE A 21 2.16 -0.53 10.11
C PHE A 21 1.02 -1.25 10.83
N LEU A 22 0.00 -0.50 11.23
CA LEU A 22 -1.05 -0.95 12.14
C LEU A 22 -2.43 -0.71 11.52
N ASP A 23 -3.40 -1.52 11.90
CA ASP A 23 -4.81 -1.22 11.68
C ASP A 23 -5.37 -0.27 12.77
N GLU A 24 -6.63 0.12 12.64
CA GLU A 24 -7.34 1.00 13.59
C GLU A 24 -7.41 0.45 15.02
N SER A 25 -7.26 -0.87 15.20
CA SER A 25 -7.23 -1.51 16.51
C SER A 25 -5.82 -1.59 17.12
N GLY A 26 -4.82 -1.02 16.44
CA GLY A 26 -3.42 -1.06 16.84
C GLY A 26 -2.74 -2.41 16.60
N GLN A 27 -3.39 -3.33 15.88
CA GLN A 27 -2.79 -4.61 15.53
C GLN A 27 -1.91 -4.47 14.28
N PRO A 28 -0.85 -5.28 14.13
CA PRO A 28 -0.03 -5.25 12.94
C PRO A 28 -0.83 -5.49 11.66
N LEU A 29 -0.72 -4.57 10.72
CA LEU A 29 -1.39 -4.66 9.44
C LEU A 29 -0.99 -5.93 8.69
N GLN A 30 -1.99 -6.69 8.23
CA GLN A 30 -1.79 -7.90 7.47
C GLN A 30 -2.55 -7.82 6.13
N LEU A 31 -1.80 -7.75 5.03
CA LEU A 31 -2.37 -7.56 3.68
C LEU A 31 -2.92 -8.85 3.05
N ASN A 32 -2.90 -9.97 3.76
CA ASN A 32 -3.39 -11.25 3.28
C ASN A 32 -4.26 -11.95 4.33
N ALA A 33 -5.41 -12.45 3.91
CA ALA A 33 -6.39 -13.04 4.82
C ALA A 33 -6.02 -14.44 5.35
N ARG A 34 -5.10 -15.16 4.69
CA ARG A 34 -4.78 -16.55 5.05
C ARG A 34 -3.40 -16.67 5.69
N LYS A 35 -3.24 -17.66 6.57
CA LYS A 35 -1.99 -17.94 7.28
C LYS A 35 -0.89 -18.42 6.31
N ALA A 36 0.37 -18.32 6.75
CA ALA A 36 1.54 -18.87 6.07
C ALA A 36 1.67 -18.49 4.58
N GLY A 37 1.31 -17.25 4.22
CA GLY A 37 1.45 -16.75 2.84
C GLY A 37 0.32 -17.17 1.88
N GLY A 38 -0.74 -17.82 2.38
CA GLY A 38 -1.95 -18.02 1.57
C GLY A 38 -2.49 -16.66 1.11
N SER A 39 -2.66 -16.48 -0.20
CA SER A 39 -3.01 -15.18 -0.82
C SER A 39 -1.97 -14.06 -0.58
N GLY A 40 -0.70 -14.42 -0.36
CA GLY A 40 0.35 -13.48 0.08
C GLY A 40 1.14 -12.76 -1.01
N ARG A 41 0.92 -13.06 -2.30
CA ARG A 41 1.59 -12.35 -3.42
C ARG A 41 0.98 -10.96 -3.55
N ARG A 42 1.61 -9.99 -2.90
CA ARG A 42 1.16 -8.60 -2.86
C ARG A 42 2.08 -7.71 -3.67
N LYS A 43 1.48 -6.92 -4.55
CA LYS A 43 2.09 -5.80 -5.27
C LYS A 43 1.48 -4.55 -4.70
N LEU A 44 2.30 -3.54 -4.44
CA LEU A 44 1.86 -2.31 -3.81
C LEU A 44 2.53 -1.10 -4.44
N THR A 45 1.86 0.04 -4.33
CA THR A 45 2.44 1.37 -4.55
C THR A 45 2.08 2.27 -3.36
N VAL A 46 2.91 3.27 -3.11
CA VAL A 46 2.77 4.23 -2.02
C VAL A 46 2.58 5.61 -2.63
N VAL A 47 1.51 6.30 -2.25
CA VAL A 47 1.10 7.58 -2.84
C VAL A 47 0.19 8.34 -1.89
N ASP A 48 0.19 9.67 -1.93
CA ASP A 48 -0.87 10.47 -1.31
C ASP A 48 -2.11 10.43 -2.20
N TRP A 49 -2.99 9.46 -1.95
CA TRP A 49 -4.12 9.22 -2.86
C TRP A 49 -5.22 10.25 -2.64
N ASP A 50 -5.58 10.60 -1.41
CA ASP A 50 -6.64 11.57 -1.15
C ASP A 50 -6.19 13.03 -1.08
N GLY A 51 -4.88 13.30 -1.19
CA GLY A 51 -4.31 14.64 -1.22
C GLY A 51 -4.21 15.27 0.18
N ASP A 52 -4.23 14.44 1.24
CA ASP A 52 -4.16 14.90 2.62
C ASP A 52 -2.71 15.08 3.13
N GLY A 53 -1.72 14.82 2.28
CA GLY A 53 -0.29 14.92 2.58
C GLY A 53 0.29 13.68 3.24
N LYS A 54 -0.48 12.60 3.42
CA LYS A 54 -0.02 11.34 3.99
C LYS A 54 0.26 10.31 2.90
N HIS A 55 1.07 9.32 3.22
CA HIS A 55 1.42 8.26 2.26
C HIS A 55 0.49 7.06 2.47
N ASP A 56 -0.48 6.93 1.59
CA ASP A 56 -1.36 5.78 1.53
C ASP A 56 -0.68 4.59 0.86
N ILE A 57 -1.31 3.42 0.97
CA ILE A 57 -0.88 2.20 0.29
C ILE A 57 -1.99 1.74 -0.64
N ILE A 58 -1.68 1.55 -1.92
CA ILE A 58 -2.58 0.88 -2.87
C ILE A 58 -2.00 -0.50 -3.17
N VAL A 59 -2.80 -1.54 -3.03
CA VAL A 59 -2.38 -2.94 -3.24
C VAL A 59 -3.20 -3.61 -4.33
N ASN A 60 -2.65 -4.67 -4.91
CA ASN A 60 -3.43 -5.50 -5.84
C ASN A 60 -4.63 -6.17 -5.14
N GLY A 61 -5.74 -6.25 -5.88
CA GLY A 61 -6.99 -6.85 -5.46
C GLY A 61 -7.77 -7.34 -6.68
N ALA A 62 -9.11 -7.35 -6.61
CA ALA A 62 -9.95 -7.59 -7.79
C ALA A 62 -9.76 -6.48 -8.85
N ASN A 63 -9.56 -5.24 -8.40
CA ASN A 63 -9.00 -4.13 -9.18
C ASN A 63 -7.75 -3.58 -8.46
N ALA A 64 -7.93 -2.81 -7.41
CA ALA A 64 -6.90 -2.36 -6.48
C ALA A 64 -7.59 -1.97 -5.16
N ASP A 65 -6.99 -2.32 -4.03
CA ASP A 65 -7.49 -1.97 -2.71
C ASP A 65 -6.64 -0.83 -2.14
N TRP A 66 -7.29 0.20 -1.62
CA TRP A 66 -6.67 1.37 -1.03
C TRP A 66 -6.73 1.29 0.49
N TYR A 67 -5.55 1.37 1.12
CA TYR A 67 -5.36 1.53 2.54
C TYR A 67 -4.99 3.00 2.82
N ARG A 68 -5.99 3.78 3.25
CA ARG A 68 -5.78 5.17 3.64
C ARG A 68 -5.02 5.27 4.96
N GLN A 69 -3.97 6.08 4.99
CA GLN A 69 -3.20 6.38 6.19
C GLN A 69 -3.99 7.34 7.07
N LEU A 70 -4.32 6.93 8.30
CA LEU A 70 -5.05 7.77 9.24
C LEU A 70 -4.12 8.73 10.00
N GLY A 71 -2.89 8.30 10.28
CA GLY A 71 -1.93 9.11 11.01
C GLY A 71 -0.68 8.35 11.43
N LYS A 72 0.25 9.09 12.05
CA LYS A 72 1.46 8.57 12.68
C LYS A 72 1.40 8.84 14.18
N HIS A 73 1.71 7.82 14.97
CA HIS A 73 1.80 7.86 16.42
C HIS A 73 3.09 7.18 16.90
N GLU A 74 3.33 7.12 18.21
CA GLU A 74 4.58 6.56 18.79
C GLU A 74 4.88 5.12 18.34
N GLN A 75 3.83 4.32 18.14
CA GLN A 75 3.94 2.91 17.78
C GLN A 75 4.13 2.70 16.26
N GLY A 76 3.79 3.69 15.42
CA GLY A 76 3.87 3.57 13.97
C GLY A 76 2.80 4.36 13.21
N TRP A 77 2.40 3.86 12.05
CA TRP A 77 1.39 4.41 11.16
C TRP A 77 0.13 3.54 11.20
N THR A 78 -1.02 4.19 11.31
CA THR A 78 -2.33 3.52 11.34
C THR A 78 -3.01 3.67 9.98
N PHE A 79 -3.65 2.59 9.51
CA PHE A 79 -4.39 2.54 8.25
C PHE A 79 -5.83 2.12 8.48
N ALA A 80 -6.74 2.71 7.70
CA ALA A 80 -8.14 2.31 7.64
C ALA A 80 -8.29 0.89 7.04
N PRO A 81 -9.44 0.24 7.25
CA PRO A 81 -9.82 -0.94 6.47
C PRO A 81 -9.71 -0.66 4.97
N PRO A 82 -9.27 -1.64 4.16
CA PRO A 82 -9.09 -1.42 2.73
C PRO A 82 -10.41 -1.18 2.00
N GLU A 83 -10.39 -0.23 1.07
CA GLU A 83 -11.52 0.07 0.19
C GLU A 83 -11.15 -0.20 -1.27
N PRO A 84 -12.03 -0.83 -2.06
CA PRO A 84 -11.75 -1.03 -3.48
C PRO A 84 -11.83 0.31 -4.23
N LEU A 85 -10.82 0.61 -5.06
CA LEU A 85 -10.77 1.85 -5.85
C LEU A 85 -11.78 1.88 -7.00
N ALA A 86 -12.25 0.71 -7.45
CA ALA A 86 -13.32 0.58 -8.44
C ALA A 86 -14.24 -0.61 -8.10
N LYS A 87 -15.42 -0.66 -8.72
CA LYS A 87 -16.33 -1.83 -8.63
C LYS A 87 -16.00 -2.94 -9.62
N THR A 88 -15.28 -2.61 -10.70
CA THR A 88 -14.94 -3.55 -11.77
C THR A 88 -13.96 -4.60 -11.26
N ILE A 89 -14.14 -5.84 -11.69
CA ILE A 89 -13.19 -6.93 -11.46
C ILE A 89 -12.30 -7.00 -12.69
N LEU A 90 -11.01 -6.73 -12.53
CA LEU A 90 -10.00 -6.74 -13.59
C LEU A 90 -9.24 -8.08 -13.65
N SER A 91 -9.16 -8.82 -12.53
CA SER A 91 -8.51 -10.13 -12.48
C SER A 91 -9.13 -11.00 -11.37
N SER A 92 -9.09 -12.32 -11.57
CA SER A 92 -9.43 -13.31 -10.55
C SER A 92 -8.23 -13.70 -9.66
N HIS A 93 -7.00 -13.38 -10.06
CA HIS A 93 -5.78 -13.75 -9.34
C HIS A 93 -4.96 -12.56 -8.86
N THR A 94 -4.55 -11.65 -9.76
CA THR A 94 -3.68 -10.53 -9.39
C THR A 94 -3.73 -9.38 -10.40
N THR A 95 -3.77 -8.17 -9.86
CA THR A 95 -3.50 -6.93 -10.59
C THR A 95 -2.13 -6.37 -10.23
N SER A 96 -1.70 -5.31 -10.90
CA SER A 96 -0.44 -4.60 -10.64
C SER A 96 -0.68 -3.10 -10.67
N PRO A 97 -1.03 -2.48 -9.53
CA PRO A 97 -1.28 -1.04 -9.47
C PRO A 97 0.03 -0.25 -9.53
N THR A 98 -0.02 0.90 -10.21
CA THR A 98 0.96 1.98 -10.14
C THR A 98 0.22 3.31 -10.30
N THR A 99 0.79 4.40 -9.79
CA THR A 99 0.22 5.73 -10.00
C THR A 99 0.98 6.50 -11.06
N VAL A 100 0.28 7.40 -11.74
CA VAL A 100 0.81 8.29 -12.79
C VAL A 100 0.16 9.66 -12.66
N ASP A 101 0.81 10.69 -13.19
CA ASP A 101 0.21 12.03 -13.37
C ASP A 101 0.60 12.51 -14.78
N TRP A 102 -0.19 12.10 -15.78
CA TRP A 102 0.10 12.44 -17.19
C TRP A 102 -0.27 13.87 -17.54
N ASN A 103 -1.32 14.41 -16.92
CA ASN A 103 -1.80 15.76 -17.19
C ASN A 103 -1.04 16.83 -16.38
N ARG A 104 -0.20 16.42 -15.42
CA ARG A 104 0.65 17.25 -14.55
C ARG A 104 -0.17 18.18 -13.65
N ASN A 105 -1.33 17.74 -13.20
CA ASN A 105 -2.17 18.51 -12.29
C ASN A 105 -1.80 18.31 -10.82
N GLY A 106 -0.84 17.44 -10.51
CA GLY A 106 -0.44 17.11 -9.14
C GLY A 106 -1.41 16.17 -8.41
N VAL A 107 -2.43 15.66 -9.09
CA VAL A 107 -3.37 14.65 -8.59
C VAL A 107 -2.99 13.31 -9.19
N PRO A 108 -2.71 12.28 -8.37
CA PRO A 108 -2.34 10.98 -8.90
C PRO A 108 -3.53 10.24 -9.49
N ASP A 109 -3.36 9.76 -10.73
CA ASP A 109 -4.20 8.77 -11.38
C ASP A 109 -3.72 7.34 -11.10
N LEU A 110 -4.54 6.33 -11.42
CA LEU A 110 -4.19 4.91 -11.27
C LEU A 110 -4.06 4.21 -12.63
N LEU A 111 -2.94 3.52 -12.83
CA LEU A 111 -2.70 2.59 -13.93
C LEU A 111 -2.56 1.18 -13.37
N VAL A 112 -3.33 0.24 -13.89
CA VAL A 112 -3.36 -1.15 -13.41
C VAL A 112 -3.10 -2.10 -14.56
N GLY A 113 -2.05 -2.92 -14.43
CA GLY A 113 -1.89 -4.11 -15.27
C GLY A 113 -2.71 -5.27 -14.72
N ALA A 114 -3.43 -5.99 -15.57
CA ALA A 114 -4.21 -7.16 -15.18
C ALA A 114 -3.70 -8.45 -15.84
N GLU A 115 -4.21 -9.58 -15.35
CA GLU A 115 -3.83 -10.93 -15.80
C GLU A 115 -4.23 -11.23 -17.24
N ASP A 116 -5.25 -10.54 -17.76
CA ASP A 116 -5.72 -10.66 -19.14
C ASP A 116 -4.77 -9.99 -20.17
N GLY A 117 -3.64 -9.44 -19.73
CA GLY A 117 -2.64 -8.80 -20.57
C GLY A 117 -2.93 -7.33 -20.90
N HIS A 118 -3.97 -6.73 -20.34
CA HIS A 118 -4.34 -5.33 -20.61
C HIS A 118 -3.89 -4.37 -19.51
N LEU A 119 -3.85 -3.09 -19.89
CA LEU A 119 -3.70 -1.96 -18.99
C LEU A 119 -5.05 -1.27 -18.81
N TYR A 120 -5.36 -0.93 -17.56
CA TYR A 120 -6.57 -0.23 -17.16
C TYR A 120 -6.19 1.09 -16.51
N TYR A 121 -6.86 2.17 -16.91
CA TYR A 121 -6.56 3.52 -16.44
C TYR A 121 -7.79 4.13 -15.76
N LEU A 122 -7.58 4.68 -14.57
CA LEU A 122 -8.57 5.44 -13.80
C LEU A 122 -8.02 6.85 -13.60
N ALA A 123 -8.58 7.79 -14.36
CA ALA A 123 -8.31 9.23 -14.25
C ALA A 123 -9.04 9.85 -13.06
N ARG A 124 -8.45 10.89 -12.45
CA ARG A 124 -9.00 11.64 -11.33
C ARG A 124 -9.02 13.16 -11.54
#